data_AF-A0A2U9RAB1-F1
#
_entry.id   AF-A0A2U9RAB1-F1
#
_cell.length_a   1.000
_cell.length_b   1.000
_cell.length_c   1.000
_cell.angle_alpha   90.00
_cell.angle_beta   90.00
_cell.angle_gamma   90.00
#
_symmetry.space_group_name_H-M   'P 1'
#
loop_
_entity.id
_entity.type
_entity.pdbx_description
1 polymer ?
#
loop_
_entity_poly.entity_id
_entity_poly.type
_entity_poly.pdbx_seq_one_letter_code
_entity_poly.pdbx_strand_id
1 'polypeptide(L)'
;MWRMHALATRHALAGTCALALAPLVGFLVGIAHTYWEISRSIPIITLYLWSLTFYSLIKSAIPCRGIPRDIHIIDIKDSKEIPLVYNTCNFSKYCHTCNVWRPHRAAHCSKCNCCFPQCDHHCPWLNNCIHYQNYRYFITFLLMGNSTMLLLMVLSFLKIHLDGIHSSKWALANGILISLTWPYMALLLGFHIWLGEKGITTREFFAKSPKRSWCLTDADHGLQNISMQWFHGN
;
A
#
# COMPACT_ATOMS: atom_id res chain seq x y z
N MET A 1 -20.95 1.93 14.78
CA MET A 1 -20.07 3.10 14.68
C MET A 1 -19.10 3.14 13.48
N TRP A 2 -18.87 2.03 12.73
CA TRP A 2 -18.02 2.02 11.51
C TRP A 2 -18.61 2.77 10.28
N ARG A 3 -19.90 3.12 10.28
CA ARG A 3 -20.59 3.66 9.10
C ARG A 3 -20.39 5.17 8.87
N MET A 4 -19.98 5.96 9.86
CA MET A 4 -19.95 7.43 9.73
C MET A 4 -18.60 8.00 9.24
N HIS A 5 -17.47 7.32 9.46
CA HIS A 5 -16.17 7.75 8.90
C HIS A 5 -15.96 7.39 7.43
N ALA A 6 -16.85 6.58 6.85
CA ALA A 6 -16.79 6.12 5.47
C ALA A 6 -17.40 7.11 4.45
N LEU A 7 -17.96 8.25 4.89
CA LEU A 7 -18.64 9.22 4.02
C LEU A 7 -17.78 10.44 3.69
N ALA A 8 -17.04 10.99 4.65
CA ALA A 8 -16.22 12.20 4.44
C ALA A 8 -14.92 11.97 3.65
N THR A 9 -14.58 10.72 3.31
CA THR A 9 -13.24 10.35 2.83
C THR A 9 -13.24 9.50 1.54
N ARG A 10 -14.41 9.26 0.93
CA ARG A 10 -14.53 8.61 -0.40
C ARG A 10 -13.87 9.41 -1.51
N HIS A 11 -13.78 10.73 -1.34
CA HIS A 11 -13.20 11.64 -2.33
C HIS A 11 -11.71 11.40 -2.57
N ALA A 12 -10.94 11.04 -1.54
CA ALA A 12 -9.50 10.82 -1.69
C ALA A 12 -9.19 9.59 -2.55
N LEU A 13 -9.83 8.45 -2.26
CA LEU A 13 -9.70 7.26 -3.08
C LEU A 13 -10.24 7.47 -4.51
N ALA A 14 -11.37 8.17 -4.65
CA ALA A 14 -11.93 8.50 -5.96
C ALA A 14 -10.96 9.35 -6.80
N GLY A 15 -10.30 10.34 -6.20
CA GLY A 15 -9.26 11.14 -6.85
C GLY A 15 -8.07 10.30 -7.29
N THR A 16 -7.57 9.41 -6.44
CA THR A 16 -6.48 8.49 -6.78
C THR A 16 -6.87 7.55 -7.92
N CYS A 17 -8.09 6.98 -7.90
CA CYS A 17 -8.61 6.16 -8.99
C CYS A 17 -8.72 6.95 -10.29
N ALA A 18 -9.19 8.21 -10.25
CA ALA A 18 -9.27 9.07 -11.42
C ALA A 18 -7.88 9.36 -12.00
N LEU A 19 -6.88 9.65 -11.17
CA LEU A 19 -5.49 9.83 -11.59
C LEU A 19 -4.90 8.55 -12.20
N ALA A 20 -5.22 7.37 -11.66
CA ALA A 20 -4.78 6.09 -12.21
C ALA A 20 -5.48 5.73 -13.54
N LEU A 21 -6.70 6.24 -13.77
CA LEU A 21 -7.47 6.03 -14.99
C LEU A 21 -7.09 6.98 -16.13
N ALA A 22 -6.71 8.23 -15.81
CA ALA A 22 -6.51 9.27 -16.83
C ALA A 22 -5.46 8.90 -17.91
N PRO A 23 -4.26 8.37 -17.58
CA PRO A 23 -3.29 7.95 -18.59
C PRO A 23 -3.78 6.80 -19.47
N LEU A 24 -4.60 5.89 -18.90
CA LEU A 24 -5.19 4.81 -19.67
C LEU A 24 -6.21 5.35 -20.69
N VAL A 25 -7.10 6.24 -20.25
CA VAL A 25 -8.11 6.85 -21.14
C VAL A 25 -7.43 7.60 -22.28
N GLY A 26 -6.41 8.40 -21.96
CA GLY A 26 -5.64 9.12 -22.96
C GLY A 26 -4.95 8.18 -23.96
N PHE A 27 -4.42 7.05 -23.50
CA PHE A 27 -3.86 6.02 -24.37
C PHE A 27 -4.93 5.40 -25.29
N LEU A 28 -6.05 4.93 -24.73
CA LEU A 28 -7.11 4.26 -25.48
C LEU A 28 -7.74 5.15 -26.55
N VAL A 29 -7.97 6.43 -26.23
CA VAL A 29 -8.62 7.38 -27.14
C VAL A 29 -7.67 7.85 -28.25
N GLY A 30 -6.41 8.13 -27.91
CA GLY A 30 -5.53 8.90 -28.79
C GLY A 30 -4.29 8.20 -29.31
N ILE A 31 -3.95 7.01 -28.78
CA ILE A 31 -2.66 6.37 -29.02
C ILE A 31 -2.82 4.90 -29.43
N ALA A 32 -3.78 4.18 -28.83
CA ALA A 32 -3.92 2.73 -28.95
C ALA A 32 -4.15 2.25 -30.38
N HIS A 33 -4.95 2.95 -31.19
CA HIS A 33 -5.21 2.58 -32.59
C HIS A 33 -3.91 2.54 -33.42
N THR A 34 -3.06 3.56 -33.30
CA THR A 34 -1.77 3.59 -34.02
C THR A 34 -0.91 2.38 -33.66
N TYR A 35 -0.84 2.02 -32.39
CA TYR A 35 -0.05 0.86 -31.96
C TYR A 35 -0.72 -0.47 -32.25
N TRP A 36 -2.03 -0.53 -32.37
CA TRP A 36 -2.75 -1.74 -32.78
C TRP A 36 -2.37 -2.17 -34.19
N GLU A 37 -2.24 -1.21 -35.10
CA GLU A 37 -1.81 -1.45 -36.49
C GLU A 37 -0.34 -1.89 -36.58
N ILE A 38 0.53 -1.39 -35.68
CA ILE A 38 1.94 -1.79 -35.61
C ILE A 38 2.09 -3.17 -34.96
N SER A 39 1.47 -3.36 -33.80
CA SER A 39 1.47 -4.63 -33.08
C SER A 39 0.35 -4.69 -32.04
N ARG A 40 -0.57 -5.66 -32.22
CA ARG A 40 -1.67 -5.93 -31.28
C ARG A 40 -1.20 -6.24 -29.87
N SER A 41 0.02 -6.74 -29.69
CA SER A 41 0.55 -7.06 -28.35
C SER A 41 0.77 -5.81 -27.48
N ILE A 42 1.06 -4.64 -28.09
CA ILE A 42 1.36 -3.42 -27.33
C ILE A 42 0.13 -2.98 -26.53
N PRO A 43 -1.05 -2.72 -27.12
CA PRO A 43 -2.24 -2.39 -26.33
C PRO A 43 -2.64 -3.48 -25.34
N ILE A 44 -2.51 -4.76 -25.68
CA ILE A 44 -2.86 -5.88 -24.79
C ILE A 44 -1.98 -5.87 -23.52
N ILE A 45 -0.65 -5.74 -23.68
CA ILE A 45 0.29 -5.69 -22.56
C ILE A 45 0.02 -4.43 -21.71
N THR A 46 -0.23 -3.28 -22.34
CA THR A 46 -0.58 -2.05 -21.62
C THR A 46 -1.84 -2.22 -20.77
N LEU A 47 -2.91 -2.82 -21.32
CA LEU A 47 -4.14 -3.10 -20.58
C LEU A 47 -3.91 -4.09 -19.43
N TYR A 48 -3.09 -5.11 -19.64
CA TYR A 48 -2.75 -6.09 -18.60
C TYR A 48 -1.99 -5.45 -17.43
N LEU A 49 -0.93 -4.69 -17.71
CA LEU A 49 -0.14 -3.99 -16.68
C LEU A 49 -0.99 -2.97 -15.92
N TRP A 50 -1.84 -2.23 -16.64
CA TRP A 50 -2.79 -1.32 -16.00
C TRP A 50 -3.79 -2.07 -15.12
N SER A 51 -4.30 -3.22 -15.57
CA SER A 51 -5.24 -4.03 -14.78
C SER A 51 -4.61 -4.53 -13.48
N LEU A 52 -3.35 -4.98 -13.52
CA LEU A 52 -2.59 -5.34 -12.32
C LEU A 52 -2.39 -4.16 -11.38
N THR A 53 -2.06 -2.98 -11.94
CA THR A 53 -1.91 -1.73 -11.18
C THR A 53 -3.21 -1.37 -10.47
N PHE A 54 -4.32 -1.36 -11.20
CA PHE A 54 -5.63 -0.99 -10.68
C PHE A 54 -6.15 -2.01 -9.66
N TYR A 55 -5.99 -3.31 -9.93
CA TYR A 55 -6.33 -4.35 -8.97
C TYR A 55 -5.56 -4.18 -7.66
N SER A 56 -4.24 -3.95 -7.74
CA SER A 56 -3.39 -3.78 -6.55
C SER A 56 -3.73 -2.50 -5.78
N LEU A 57 -4.06 -1.41 -6.49
CA LEU A 57 -4.57 -0.18 -5.90
C LEU A 57 -5.82 -0.47 -5.07
N ILE A 58 -6.84 -1.11 -5.66
CA ILE A 58 -8.08 -1.45 -4.96
C ILE A 58 -7.80 -2.39 -3.77
N LYS A 59 -7.00 -3.44 -3.94
CA LYS A 59 -6.66 -4.37 -2.85
C LYS A 59 -5.93 -3.69 -1.69
N SER A 60 -5.09 -2.70 -1.97
CA SER A 60 -4.43 -1.90 -0.92
C SER A 60 -5.40 -0.94 -0.21
N ALA A 61 -6.42 -0.45 -0.91
CA ALA A 61 -7.43 0.46 -0.40
C ALA A 61 -8.57 -0.23 0.37
N ILE A 62 -8.76 -1.55 0.24
CA ILE A 62 -9.79 -2.29 1.00
C ILE A 62 -9.50 -2.14 2.50
N PRO A 63 -10.44 -1.58 3.29
CA PRO A 63 -10.25 -1.41 4.72
C PRO A 63 -10.07 -2.77 5.38
N CYS A 64 -8.96 -2.94 6.08
CA CYS A 64 -8.74 -4.14 6.87
C CYS A 64 -9.27 -3.95 8.29
N ARG A 65 -9.72 -5.04 8.90
CA ARG A 65 -9.95 -5.09 10.35
C ARG A 65 -8.58 -5.15 11.01
N GLY A 66 -8.23 -4.11 11.77
CA GLY A 66 -7.06 -4.17 12.63
C GLY A 66 -7.32 -5.08 13.84
N ILE A 67 -6.44 -5.00 14.83
CA ILE A 67 -6.52 -5.78 16.07
C ILE A 67 -7.86 -5.48 16.78
N PRO A 68 -8.66 -6.51 17.12
CA PRO A 68 -9.88 -6.34 17.89
C PRO A 68 -9.63 -5.60 19.21
N ARG A 69 -10.61 -4.78 19.62
CA ARG A 69 -10.55 -4.07 20.90
C ARG A 69 -10.80 -5.05 22.06
N ASP A 70 -10.29 -4.69 23.24
CA ASP A 70 -10.58 -5.39 24.50
C ASP A 70 -10.17 -6.88 24.55
N ILE A 71 -9.30 -7.33 23.64
CA ILE A 71 -8.92 -8.75 23.49
C ILE A 71 -8.38 -9.37 24.80
N HIS A 72 -7.59 -8.63 25.58
CA HIS A 72 -7.02 -9.14 26.83
C HIS A 72 -7.97 -9.14 28.02
N ILE A 73 -9.10 -8.41 27.94
CA ILE A 73 -10.12 -8.45 28.99
C ILE A 73 -10.81 -9.83 28.98
N ILE A 74 -10.90 -10.45 27.80
CA ILE A 74 -11.42 -11.81 27.62
C ILE A 74 -10.44 -12.81 28.25
N ASP A 75 -9.13 -12.71 27.92
CA ASP A 75 -8.11 -13.60 28.48
C ASP A 75 -8.08 -13.57 30.02
N ILE A 76 -8.14 -12.38 30.65
CA ILE A 76 -8.06 -12.26 32.12
C ILE A 76 -9.31 -12.83 32.81
N LYS A 77 -10.49 -12.74 32.17
CA LYS A 77 -11.73 -13.28 32.75
C LYS A 77 -11.74 -14.81 32.78
N ASP A 78 -11.09 -15.45 31.82
CA ASP A 78 -11.07 -16.92 31.70
C ASP A 78 -9.76 -17.56 32.19
N SER A 79 -8.69 -16.79 32.46
CA SER A 79 -7.40 -17.33 32.93
C SER A 79 -7.20 -17.16 34.45
N LYS A 80 -7.06 -18.27 35.19
CA LYS A 80 -6.56 -18.27 36.59
C LYS A 80 -5.03 -18.04 36.68
N GLU A 81 -4.34 -18.07 35.56
CA GLU A 81 -2.90 -17.83 35.46
C GLU A 81 -2.66 -16.75 34.40
N ILE A 82 -2.07 -15.63 34.81
CA ILE A 82 -1.65 -14.56 33.89
C ILE A 82 -0.66 -15.20 32.90
N PRO A 83 -0.92 -15.23 31.58
CA PRO A 83 -0.05 -15.95 30.66
C PRO A 83 1.36 -15.34 30.68
N LEU A 84 2.36 -16.20 30.92
CA LEU A 84 3.80 -15.91 30.83
C LEU A 84 4.23 -15.31 29.46
N VAL A 85 3.31 -15.31 28.49
CA VAL A 85 3.41 -14.68 27.17
C VAL A 85 3.66 -13.17 27.25
N TYR A 86 3.21 -12.50 28.32
CA TYR A 86 3.49 -11.07 28.53
C TYR A 86 4.97 -10.77 28.81
N ASN A 87 5.73 -11.73 29.34
CA ASN A 87 7.16 -11.55 29.64
C ASN A 87 8.08 -11.99 28.51
N THR A 88 7.56 -12.71 27.50
CA THR A 88 8.34 -13.27 26.38
C THR A 88 8.04 -12.61 25.04
N CYS A 89 6.91 -11.93 24.91
CA CYS A 89 6.56 -11.17 23.70
C CYS A 89 6.89 -9.68 23.89
N ASN A 90 7.68 -9.12 22.98
CA ASN A 90 8.07 -7.70 22.91
C ASN A 90 6.85 -6.76 22.69
N PHE A 91 5.94 -6.68 23.65
CA PHE A 91 4.86 -5.70 23.65
C PHE A 91 5.47 -4.31 23.80
N SER A 92 5.23 -3.45 22.82
CA SER A 92 5.90 -2.15 22.79
C SER A 92 5.27 -1.18 23.79
N LYS A 93 3.93 -1.02 23.76
CA LYS A 93 3.16 -0.04 24.54
C LYS A 93 1.67 -0.40 24.61
N TYR A 94 1.00 -0.15 25.73
CA TYR A 94 -0.47 -0.24 25.82
C TYR A 94 -1.16 0.82 24.95
N CYS A 95 -2.36 0.54 24.44
CA CYS A 95 -3.21 1.49 23.73
C CYS A 95 -4.52 1.68 24.51
N HIS A 96 -4.71 2.85 25.12
CA HIS A 96 -5.91 3.19 25.88
C HIS A 96 -7.16 3.36 25.00
N THR A 97 -7.00 3.72 23.72
CA THR A 97 -8.15 3.87 22.82
C THR A 97 -8.77 2.52 22.44
N CYS A 98 -7.94 1.49 22.26
CA CYS A 98 -8.37 0.15 21.83
C CYS A 98 -8.37 -0.87 22.98
N ASN A 99 -7.93 -0.48 24.17
CA ASN A 99 -7.73 -1.34 25.35
C ASN A 99 -6.93 -2.62 25.03
N VAL A 100 -5.80 -2.48 24.35
CA VAL A 100 -4.98 -3.62 23.90
C VAL A 100 -3.49 -3.36 24.15
N TRP A 101 -2.75 -4.40 24.55
CA TRP A 101 -1.30 -4.38 24.56
C TRP A 101 -0.80 -4.57 23.14
N ARG A 102 -0.09 -3.56 22.60
CA ARG A 102 0.32 -3.58 21.20
C ARG A 102 1.48 -4.55 20.99
N PRO A 103 1.34 -5.57 20.11
CA PRO A 103 2.47 -6.38 19.69
C PRO A 103 3.63 -5.54 19.17
N HIS A 104 4.81 -6.14 19.06
CA HIS A 104 5.97 -5.49 18.45
C HIS A 104 5.61 -4.90 17.07
N ARG A 105 6.09 -3.68 16.78
CA ARG A 105 5.81 -2.90 15.55
C ARG A 105 4.33 -2.52 15.30
N ALA A 106 3.39 -2.88 16.18
CA ALA A 106 2.00 -2.44 16.04
C ALA A 106 1.82 -0.96 16.41
N ALA A 107 0.84 -0.29 15.78
CA ALA A 107 0.54 1.13 16.01
C ALA A 107 -0.95 1.40 16.01
N HIS A 108 -1.38 2.37 16.81
CA HIS A 108 -2.73 2.91 16.72
C HIS A 108 -2.75 4.02 15.66
N CYS A 109 -3.67 3.92 14.70
CA CYS A 109 -3.96 5.00 13.77
C CYS A 109 -5.21 5.73 14.25
N SER A 110 -5.09 7.02 14.59
CA SER A 110 -6.23 7.84 15.02
C SER A 110 -7.27 8.03 13.91
N LYS A 111 -6.82 8.14 12.64
CA LYS A 111 -7.71 8.30 11.48
C LYS A 111 -8.57 7.07 11.23
N CYS A 112 -7.99 5.87 11.33
CA CYS A 112 -8.73 4.61 11.20
C CYS A 112 -9.36 4.14 12.53
N ASN A 113 -9.02 4.81 13.64
CA ASN A 113 -9.42 4.46 15.00
C ASN A 113 -9.23 2.97 15.33
N CYS A 114 -8.08 2.42 14.95
CA CYS A 114 -7.77 0.99 15.10
C CYS A 114 -6.27 0.76 15.24
N CYS A 115 -5.87 -0.34 15.88
CA CYS A 115 -4.48 -0.77 15.96
C CYS A 115 -4.15 -1.73 14.83
N PHE A 116 -3.06 -1.50 14.10
CA PHE A 116 -2.60 -2.38 13.03
C PHE A 116 -1.26 -3.04 13.40
N PRO A 117 -1.10 -4.35 13.18
CA PRO A 117 0.20 -5.03 13.34
C PRO A 117 1.16 -4.61 12.24
N GLN A 118 2.45 -4.42 12.58
CA GLN A 118 3.48 -3.89 11.68
C GLN A 118 2.96 -2.71 10.83
N CYS A 119 2.40 -1.71 11.52
CA CYS A 119 1.81 -0.56 10.86
C CYS A 119 2.90 0.29 10.23
N ASP A 120 2.80 0.54 8.92
CA ASP A 120 3.77 1.32 8.17
C ASP A 120 3.40 2.81 8.17
N HIS A 121 2.24 3.16 7.61
CA HIS A 121 1.71 4.52 7.64
C HIS A 121 0.20 4.54 7.36
N HIS A 122 -0.44 5.68 7.58
CA HIS A 122 -1.78 5.94 7.04
C HIS A 122 -1.63 6.66 5.70
N CYS A 123 -2.04 6.02 4.62
CA CYS A 123 -1.91 6.56 3.27
C CYS A 123 -3.12 7.46 2.93
N PRO A 124 -2.94 8.77 2.68
CA PRO A 124 -4.02 9.66 2.31
C PRO A 124 -4.65 9.29 0.96
N TRP A 125 -3.83 8.81 0.02
CA TRP A 125 -4.24 8.46 -1.34
C TRP A 125 -5.20 7.27 -1.39
N LEU A 126 -4.99 6.30 -0.52
CA LEU A 126 -5.84 5.11 -0.41
C LEU A 126 -6.96 5.30 0.61
N ASN A 127 -6.85 6.35 1.45
CA ASN A 127 -7.68 6.53 2.63
C ASN A 127 -7.71 5.27 3.51
N ASN A 128 -6.55 4.63 3.65
CA ASN A 128 -6.40 3.38 4.40
C ASN A 128 -5.02 3.31 5.05
N CYS A 129 -4.91 2.51 6.12
CA CYS A 129 -3.61 2.17 6.68
C CYS A 129 -2.90 1.16 5.79
N ILE A 130 -1.60 1.38 5.59
CA ILE A 130 -0.68 0.38 5.05
C ILE A 130 -0.05 -0.36 6.23
N HIS A 131 -0.22 -1.67 6.22
CA HIS A 131 0.22 -2.58 7.27
C HIS A 131 0.52 -3.95 6.67
N TYR A 132 1.03 -4.88 7.48
CA TYR A 132 1.49 -6.21 7.04
C TYR A 132 0.62 -6.89 5.95
N GLN A 133 -0.70 -6.97 6.16
CA GLN A 133 -1.60 -7.75 5.31
C GLN A 133 -1.84 -7.12 3.92
N ASN A 134 -1.80 -5.79 3.81
CA ASN A 134 -1.99 -5.08 2.54
C ASN A 134 -0.71 -4.48 1.95
N TYR A 135 0.43 -4.57 2.66
CA TYR A 135 1.72 -4.06 2.21
C TYR A 135 2.14 -4.65 0.86
N ARG A 136 1.93 -5.96 0.65
CA ARG A 136 2.23 -6.61 -0.63
C ARG A 136 1.50 -5.96 -1.80
N TYR A 137 0.22 -5.64 -1.65
CA TYR A 137 -0.58 -5.01 -2.70
C TYR A 137 -0.14 -3.58 -2.93
N PHE A 138 0.25 -2.87 -1.86
CA PHE A 138 0.80 -1.52 -1.98
C PHE A 138 2.12 -1.52 -2.79
N ILE A 139 3.05 -2.44 -2.52
CA ILE A 139 4.30 -2.55 -3.29
C ILE A 139 4.03 -3.00 -4.73
N THR A 140 3.14 -3.97 -4.96
CA THR A 140 2.74 -4.36 -6.33
C THR A 140 2.11 -3.19 -7.08
N PHE A 141 1.27 -2.38 -6.42
CA PHE A 141 0.71 -1.16 -7.00
C PHE A 141 1.80 -0.18 -7.43
N LEU A 142 2.78 0.11 -6.56
CA LEU A 142 3.89 1.00 -6.89
C LEU A 142 4.73 0.46 -8.06
N LEU A 143 5.06 -0.84 -8.05
CA LEU A 143 5.88 -1.45 -9.09
C LEU A 143 5.15 -1.47 -10.44
N MET A 144 3.95 -2.04 -10.49
CA MET A 144 3.17 -2.13 -11.74
C MET A 144 2.77 -0.74 -12.25
N GLY A 145 2.47 0.21 -11.35
CA GLY A 145 2.19 1.59 -11.71
C GLY A 145 3.38 2.28 -12.36
N ASN A 146 4.58 2.14 -11.78
CA ASN A 146 5.81 2.66 -12.38
C ASN A 146 6.08 2.04 -13.76
N SER A 147 5.93 0.71 -13.90
CA SER A 147 6.11 0.02 -15.19
C SER A 147 5.10 0.47 -16.24
N THR A 148 3.82 0.61 -15.87
CA THR A 148 2.75 1.08 -16.77
C THR A 148 3.01 2.51 -17.22
N MET A 149 3.37 3.40 -16.29
CA MET A 149 3.67 4.80 -16.59
C MET A 149 4.90 4.95 -17.49
N LEU A 150 5.96 4.18 -17.24
CA LEU A 150 7.15 4.19 -18.09
C LEU A 150 6.85 3.71 -19.51
N LEU A 151 6.08 2.61 -19.65
CA LEU A 151 5.64 2.12 -20.95
C LEU A 151 4.84 3.19 -21.70
N LEU A 152 3.83 3.78 -21.04
CA LEU A 152 3.01 4.84 -21.64
C LEU A 152 3.81 6.10 -21.99
N MET A 153 4.83 6.45 -21.21
CA MET A 153 5.75 7.55 -21.52
C MET A 153 6.51 7.28 -22.82
N VAL A 154 7.10 6.08 -22.95
CA VAL A 154 7.85 5.68 -24.15
C VAL A 154 6.95 5.67 -25.37
N LEU A 155 5.74 5.08 -25.28
CA LEU A 155 4.78 5.06 -26.38
C LEU A 155 4.32 6.48 -26.76
N SER A 156 4.11 7.35 -25.77
CA SER A 156 3.75 8.76 -26.05
C SER A 156 4.88 9.50 -26.75
N PHE A 157 6.13 9.32 -26.30
CA PHE A 157 7.31 9.91 -26.93
C PHE A 157 7.50 9.43 -28.37
N LEU A 158 7.43 8.13 -28.61
CA LEU A 158 7.59 7.55 -29.94
C LEU A 158 6.51 8.07 -30.91
N LYS A 159 5.25 8.17 -30.46
CA LYS A 159 4.17 8.73 -31.28
C LYS A 159 4.39 10.21 -31.63
N ILE A 160 4.92 11.00 -30.70
CA ILE A 160 5.29 12.41 -30.98
C ILE A 160 6.46 12.49 -31.97
N HIS A 161 7.45 11.62 -31.83
CA HIS A 161 8.63 11.60 -32.70
C HIS A 161 8.29 11.18 -34.13
N LEU A 162 7.40 10.21 -34.32
CA LEU A 162 7.00 9.69 -35.63
C LEU A 162 6.01 10.61 -36.36
N ASP A 163 4.95 11.05 -35.68
CA ASP A 163 3.84 11.77 -36.34
C ASP A 163 3.98 13.31 -36.22
N GLY A 164 4.93 13.78 -35.42
CA GLY A 164 5.10 15.19 -35.07
C GLY A 164 4.13 15.67 -33.96
N ILE A 165 4.52 16.74 -33.27
CA ILE A 165 3.81 17.25 -32.09
C ILE A 165 2.38 17.74 -32.39
N HIS A 166 2.17 18.37 -33.56
CA HIS A 166 0.86 18.93 -33.94
C HIS A 166 -0.18 17.84 -34.23
N SER A 167 0.25 16.69 -34.74
CA SER A 167 -0.59 15.52 -35.04
C SER A 167 -0.87 14.69 -33.79
N SER A 168 0.03 14.74 -32.79
CA SER A 168 0.06 13.84 -31.63
C SER A 168 -0.40 14.50 -30.32
N LYS A 169 -1.47 15.30 -30.35
CA LYS A 169 -1.97 16.06 -29.19
C LYS A 169 -2.27 15.18 -27.96
N TRP A 170 -2.89 14.02 -28.16
CA TRP A 170 -3.17 13.07 -27.07
C TRP A 170 -1.90 12.49 -26.46
N ALA A 171 -0.90 12.15 -27.29
CA ALA A 171 0.39 11.67 -26.80
C ALA A 171 1.13 12.76 -26.02
N LEU A 172 1.08 14.02 -26.49
CA LEU A 172 1.63 15.16 -25.76
C LEU A 172 0.96 15.34 -24.39
N ALA A 173 -0.38 15.34 -24.33
CA ALA A 173 -1.12 15.48 -23.09
C ALA A 173 -0.82 14.34 -22.09
N ASN A 174 -0.77 13.09 -22.56
CA ASN A 174 -0.39 11.94 -21.72
C ASN A 174 1.06 12.06 -21.25
N GLY A 175 2.00 12.40 -22.14
CA GLY A 175 3.41 12.56 -21.78
C GLY A 175 3.62 13.62 -20.71
N ILE A 176 2.91 14.75 -20.79
CA ILE A 176 2.94 15.81 -19.76
C ILE A 176 2.36 15.29 -18.44
N LEU A 177 1.16 14.67 -18.46
CA LEU A 177 0.52 14.14 -17.26
C LEU A 177 1.42 13.12 -16.54
N ILE A 178 2.00 12.19 -17.30
CA ILE A 178 2.91 11.17 -16.76
C ILE A 178 4.20 11.82 -16.25
N SER A 179 4.76 12.82 -16.94
CA SER A 179 5.99 13.49 -16.50
C SER A 179 5.82 14.23 -15.18
N LEU A 180 4.63 14.76 -14.91
CA LEU A 180 4.31 15.43 -13.66
C LEU A 180 4.09 14.46 -12.50
N THR A 181 3.61 13.23 -12.78
CA THR A 181 3.16 12.28 -11.75
C THR A 181 4.16 11.14 -11.50
N TRP A 182 4.93 10.74 -12.50
CA TRP A 182 5.87 9.62 -12.43
C TRP A 182 7.01 9.83 -11.43
N PRO A 183 7.66 11.02 -11.33
CA PRO A 183 8.74 11.22 -10.36
C PRO A 183 8.29 10.94 -8.92
N TYR A 184 7.07 11.32 -8.55
CA TYR A 184 6.51 11.03 -7.23
C TYR A 184 6.35 9.52 -6.99
N MET A 185 5.81 8.78 -7.96
CA MET A 185 5.65 7.33 -7.88
C MET A 185 6.99 6.58 -7.85
N ALA A 186 7.98 7.05 -8.62
CA ALA A 186 9.31 6.46 -8.67
C ALA A 186 10.08 6.66 -7.36
N LEU A 187 10.05 7.88 -6.80
CA LEU A 187 10.65 8.19 -5.51
C LEU A 187 10.01 7.39 -4.37
N LEU A 188 8.68 7.26 -4.38
CA LEU A 188 7.97 6.48 -3.39
C LEU A 188 8.34 4.99 -3.46
N LEU A 189 8.41 4.41 -4.66
CA LEU A 189 8.87 3.03 -4.85
C LEU A 189 10.31 2.84 -4.36
N GLY A 190 11.22 3.75 -4.75
CA GLY A 190 12.62 3.69 -4.33
C GLY A 190 12.78 3.77 -2.81
N PHE A 191 12.02 4.65 -2.15
CA PHE A 191 12.00 4.74 -0.69
C PHE A 191 11.53 3.44 -0.04
N HIS A 192 10.46 2.81 -0.54
CA HIS A 192 9.96 1.55 0.02
C HIS A 192 10.86 0.34 -0.27
N ILE A 193 11.59 0.32 -1.40
CA ILE A 193 12.63 -0.68 -1.66
C ILE A 193 13.73 -0.55 -0.62
N TRP A 194 14.24 0.67 -0.39
CA TRP A 194 15.25 0.95 0.62
C TRP A 194 14.80 0.56 2.04
N LEU A 195 13.55 0.87 2.42
CA LEU A 195 12.98 0.42 3.70
C LEU A 195 12.95 -1.11 3.81
N GLY A 196 12.56 -1.79 2.72
CA GLY A 196 12.53 -3.24 2.63
C GLY A 196 13.90 -3.88 2.86
N GLU A 197 14.95 -3.34 2.23
CA GLU A 197 16.34 -3.79 2.43
C GLU A 197 16.82 -3.65 3.89
N LYS A 198 16.32 -2.63 4.60
CA LYS A 198 16.65 -2.40 6.01
C LYS A 198 15.73 -3.17 6.97
N GLY A 199 14.67 -3.81 6.47
CA GLY A 199 13.68 -4.52 7.29
C GLY A 199 12.86 -3.59 8.20
N ILE A 200 12.86 -2.28 7.95
CA ILE A 200 12.17 -1.28 8.79
C ILE A 200 10.91 -0.75 8.09
N THR A 201 9.93 -0.33 8.88
CA THR A 201 8.74 0.38 8.40
C THR A 201 9.03 1.87 8.28
N THR A 202 8.23 2.59 7.48
CA THR A 202 8.22 4.06 7.40
C THR A 202 8.08 4.69 8.79
N ARG A 203 7.19 4.12 9.62
CA ARG A 203 7.00 4.60 10.99
C ARG A 203 8.25 4.46 11.85
N GLU A 204 8.96 3.34 11.75
CA GLU A 204 10.20 3.10 12.50
C GLU A 204 11.32 4.03 12.03
N PHE A 205 11.40 4.32 10.74
CA PHE A 205 12.33 5.30 10.20
C PHE A 205 12.13 6.70 10.82
N PHE A 206 10.88 7.13 10.99
CA PHE A 206 10.57 8.44 11.59
C PHE A 206 10.48 8.43 13.13
N ALA A 207 10.43 7.25 13.77
CA ALA A 207 10.37 7.15 15.21
C ALA A 207 11.75 7.49 15.83
N LYS A 208 11.91 8.71 16.35
CA LYS A 208 13.12 9.25 16.98
C LYS A 208 13.65 8.51 18.23
N SER A 209 13.17 7.32 18.58
CA SER A 209 13.67 6.61 19.77
C SER A 209 14.86 5.71 19.43
N PRO A 210 16.02 5.87 20.09
CA PRO A 210 17.16 4.97 19.90
C PRO A 210 16.73 3.54 20.25
N LYS A 211 17.21 2.58 19.45
CA LYS A 211 16.98 1.15 19.64
C LYS A 211 17.27 0.77 21.10
N ARG A 212 16.25 0.43 21.89
CA ARG A 212 16.49 -0.44 23.04
C ARG A 212 16.80 -1.83 22.49
N SER A 213 17.89 -2.38 23.02
CA SER A 213 18.61 -3.55 22.56
C SER A 213 17.72 -4.73 22.15
N TRP A 214 18.12 -5.31 21.04
CA TRP A 214 17.71 -6.58 20.49
C TRP A 214 17.69 -7.71 21.55
N CYS A 215 16.54 -8.34 21.75
CA CYS A 215 16.52 -9.80 21.95
C CYS A 215 16.37 -10.43 20.56
N LEU A 216 17.44 -10.40 19.78
CA LEU A 216 17.66 -11.30 18.66
C LEU A 216 18.41 -12.50 19.22
N THR A 217 17.70 -13.52 19.70
CA THR A 217 18.15 -14.90 19.60
C THR A 217 16.90 -15.78 19.56
N ASP A 218 16.72 -16.44 18.42
CA ASP A 218 15.96 -17.69 18.20
C ASP A 218 14.42 -17.70 18.21
N ALA A 219 13.73 -16.60 18.51
CA ALA A 219 12.25 -16.59 18.55
C ALA A 219 11.54 -16.30 17.21
N ASP A 220 12.22 -15.74 16.21
CA ASP A 220 11.58 -15.27 14.96
C ASP A 220 11.07 -16.42 14.06
N HIS A 221 11.67 -17.61 14.13
CA HIS A 221 11.16 -18.78 13.40
C HIS A 221 9.90 -19.39 14.05
N GLY A 222 9.72 -19.25 15.36
CA GLY A 222 8.53 -19.75 16.06
C GLY A 222 7.32 -18.80 15.99
N LEU A 223 7.56 -17.49 16.00
CA LEU A 223 6.49 -16.48 16.04
C LEU A 223 5.82 -16.22 14.67
N GLN A 224 6.48 -16.55 13.55
CA GLN A 224 5.80 -16.61 12.26
C GLN A 224 4.71 -17.69 12.25
N ASN A 225 4.94 -18.83 12.93
CA ASN A 225 3.94 -19.90 13.02
C ASN A 225 2.80 -19.56 13.99
N ILE A 226 3.08 -18.90 15.12
CA ILE A 226 2.04 -18.54 16.10
C ILE A 226 1.18 -17.37 15.58
N SER A 227 1.77 -16.35 14.95
CA SER A 227 0.97 -15.27 14.34
C SER A 227 0.10 -15.75 13.17
N MET A 228 0.49 -16.82 12.46
CA MET A 228 -0.34 -17.46 11.43
C MET A 228 -1.54 -18.24 12.01
N GLN A 229 -1.45 -18.80 13.22
CA GLN A 229 -2.57 -19.54 13.84
C GLN A 229 -3.76 -18.65 14.21
N TRP A 230 -3.53 -17.37 14.54
CA TRP A 230 -4.61 -16.42 14.83
C TRP A 230 -5.37 -15.93 13.58
N PHE A 231 -4.80 -16.08 12.38
CA PHE A 231 -5.43 -15.63 11.13
C PHE A 231 -6.03 -16.78 10.30
N HIS A 232 -5.82 -18.04 10.70
CA HIS A 232 -6.39 -19.24 10.07
C HIS A 232 -7.37 -20.02 10.96
N GLY A 233 -7.79 -19.45 12.10
CA GLY A 233 -8.81 -20.02 12.97
C GLY A 233 -10.22 -19.55 12.61
N ASN A 234 -10.98 -20.47 12.01
CA ASN A 234 -12.38 -20.44 11.53
C ASN A 234 -12.59 -20.01 10.07
#